data_AF-A0A2V7VK58-F1
#
_entry.id   AF-A0A2V7VK58-F1
#
_cell.length_a   1.000
_cell.length_b   1.000
_cell.length_c   1.000
_cell.angle_alpha   90.00
_cell.angle_beta   90.00
_cell.angle_gamma   90.00
#
_symmetry.space_group_name_H-M   'P 1'
#
loop_
_entity.id
_entity.type
_entity.pdbx_description
1 polymer ?
#
loop_
_entity_poly.entity_id
_entity_poly.type
_entity_poly.pdbx_seq_one_letter_code
_entity_poly.pdbx_strand_id
1 'polypeptide(L)'
;MTGLAKKAVIADSIASWIDPILGVPQSLSVAGAWLSALGYAFQLYYDFSGYSDMAVGLGLMFGLRIPQNFDSPYRALGISDFWRRWHISLSRWLRDYLYISLGGNRRGEARTYLNLLVTMVLGGLWHGANWTFVAWGAYHGALLALGRLGRPVFAPVPDLLKRAGTFLLVLFGWVIFRSSDLPM
;
A
#
# COMPACT_ATOMS: atom_id res chain seq x y z
N MET A 1 -22.40 -7.38 -6.50
CA MET A 1 -22.25 -8.36 -5.40
C MET A 1 -20.82 -8.49 -4.90
N THR A 2 -19.80 -8.58 -5.76
CA THR A 2 -18.39 -8.77 -5.34
C THR A 2 -17.87 -7.72 -4.35
N GLY A 3 -18.09 -6.42 -4.60
CA GLY A 3 -17.64 -5.35 -3.70
C GLY A 3 -18.30 -5.39 -2.32
N LEU A 4 -19.62 -5.61 -2.27
CA LEU A 4 -20.36 -5.76 -1.01
C LEU A 4 -19.88 -6.96 -0.19
N ALA A 5 -19.62 -8.10 -0.83
CA ALA A 5 -19.10 -9.28 -0.14
C ALA A 5 -17.68 -9.03 0.42
N LYS A 6 -16.79 -8.39 -0.34
CA LYS A 6 -15.45 -8.01 0.16
C LYS A 6 -15.53 -7.13 1.40
N LYS A 7 -16.39 -6.11 1.38
CA LYS A 7 -16.57 -5.18 2.50
C LYS A 7 -17.28 -5.85 3.69
N ALA A 8 -18.54 -6.24 3.51
CA ALA A 8 -19.43 -6.63 4.60
C ALA A 8 -19.15 -8.04 5.15
N VAL A 9 -18.66 -8.97 4.33
CA VAL A 9 -18.42 -10.35 4.77
C VAL A 9 -16.97 -10.56 5.17
N ILE A 10 -16.01 -10.02 4.41
CA ILE A 10 -14.59 -10.29 4.67
C ILE A 10 -13.99 -9.20 5.57
N ALA A 11 -14.01 -7.95 5.13
CA ALA A 11 -13.31 -6.87 5.84
C ALA A 11 -13.91 -6.61 7.23
N ASP A 12 -15.24 -6.51 7.34
CA ASP A 12 -15.93 -6.25 8.60
C ASP A 12 -15.78 -7.42 9.59
N SER A 13 -15.78 -8.67 9.08
CA SER A 13 -15.47 -9.83 9.91
C SER A 13 -14.06 -9.73 10.47
N ILE A 14 -13.04 -9.49 9.63
CA ILE A 14 -11.66 -9.37 10.10
C ILE A 14 -11.53 -8.23 11.12
N ALA A 15 -12.12 -7.07 10.84
CA ALA A 15 -12.12 -5.90 11.73
C ALA A 15 -12.65 -6.26 13.13
N SER A 16 -13.77 -7.00 13.22
CA SER A 16 -14.36 -7.42 14.49
C SER A 16 -13.42 -8.28 15.36
N TRP A 17 -12.49 -9.02 14.74
CA TRP A 17 -11.49 -9.81 15.46
C TRP A 17 -10.27 -8.99 15.87
N ILE A 18 -9.77 -8.09 15.00
CA ILE A 18 -8.49 -7.40 15.21
C ILE A 18 -8.63 -6.07 15.95
N ASP A 19 -9.74 -5.35 15.81
CA ASP A 19 -9.89 -4.01 16.39
C ASP A 19 -9.82 -3.99 17.92
N PRO A 20 -10.46 -4.93 18.66
CA PRO A 20 -10.31 -4.99 20.11
C PRO A 20 -8.86 -5.24 20.56
N ILE A 21 -8.14 -6.06 19.81
CA ILE A 21 -6.75 -6.44 20.09
C ILE A 21 -5.82 -5.24 19.84
N LEU A 22 -6.01 -4.56 18.70
CA LEU A 22 -5.28 -3.34 18.35
C LEU A 22 -5.65 -2.15 19.24
N GLY A 23 -6.78 -2.20 19.94
CA GLY A 23 -7.18 -1.20 20.94
C GLY A 23 -6.38 -1.25 22.23
N VAL A 24 -5.67 -2.35 22.52
CA VAL A 24 -4.80 -2.49 23.71
C VAL A 24 -3.40 -3.02 23.31
N PRO A 25 -2.61 -2.26 22.54
CA PRO A 25 -1.36 -2.76 21.96
C PRO A 25 -0.32 -3.25 22.99
N GLN A 26 -0.32 -2.68 24.20
CA GLN A 26 0.65 -3.08 25.24
C GLN A 26 0.45 -4.53 25.72
N SER A 27 -0.71 -5.12 25.45
CA SER A 27 -1.05 -6.50 25.82
C SER A 27 -0.73 -7.53 24.72
N LEU A 28 -0.25 -7.07 23.56
CA LEU A 28 0.02 -7.94 22.43
C LEU A 28 1.22 -8.86 22.69
N SER A 29 0.98 -10.17 22.60
CA SER A 29 2.06 -11.13 22.41
C SER A 29 2.69 -10.96 21.03
N VAL A 30 3.91 -11.48 20.83
CA VAL A 30 4.58 -11.46 19.52
C VAL A 30 3.70 -12.10 18.43
N ALA A 31 3.10 -13.26 18.74
CA ALA A 31 2.19 -13.93 17.82
C ALA A 31 0.93 -13.09 17.54
N GLY A 32 0.36 -12.48 18.58
CA GLY A 32 -0.79 -11.57 18.44
C GLY A 32 -0.49 -10.36 17.56
N ALA A 33 0.71 -9.78 17.67
CA ALA A 33 1.13 -8.65 16.85
C ALA A 33 1.23 -9.03 15.37
N TRP A 34 1.85 -10.18 15.05
CA TRP A 34 1.92 -10.67 13.66
C TRP A 34 0.54 -10.99 13.08
N LEU A 35 -0.33 -11.66 13.85
CA LEU A 35 -1.70 -11.94 13.41
C LEU A 35 -2.51 -10.67 13.20
N SER A 36 -2.35 -9.67 14.07
CA SER A 36 -3.03 -8.38 13.95
C SER A 36 -2.53 -7.59 12.74
N ALA A 37 -1.22 -7.60 12.47
CA ALA A 37 -0.64 -6.97 11.28
C ALA A 37 -1.18 -7.64 10.00
N LEU A 38 -1.20 -8.98 9.96
CA LEU A 38 -1.73 -9.74 8.84
C LEU A 38 -3.22 -9.48 8.62
N GLY A 39 -4.00 -9.52 9.70
CA GLY A 39 -5.42 -9.22 9.69
C GLY A 39 -5.68 -7.80 9.19
N TYR A 40 -4.94 -6.81 9.70
CA TYR A 40 -5.05 -5.42 9.25
C TYR A 40 -4.74 -5.27 7.76
N ALA A 41 -3.70 -5.93 7.24
CA ALA A 41 -3.37 -5.88 5.82
C ALA A 41 -4.52 -6.38 4.93
N PHE A 42 -5.18 -7.49 5.31
CA PHE A 42 -6.32 -8.00 4.55
C PHE A 42 -7.59 -7.19 4.77
N GLN A 43 -7.86 -6.75 6.00
CA GLN A 43 -8.98 -5.86 6.32
C GLN A 43 -8.90 -4.58 5.48
N LEU A 44 -7.77 -3.87 5.50
CA LEU A 44 -7.54 -2.67 4.71
C LEU A 44 -7.75 -2.91 3.21
N TYR A 45 -7.21 -4.01 2.68
CA TYR A 45 -7.35 -4.34 1.26
C TYR A 45 -8.81 -4.63 0.86
N TYR A 46 -9.50 -5.49 1.59
CA TYR A 46 -10.86 -5.89 1.25
C TYR A 46 -11.88 -4.78 1.52
N ASP A 47 -11.65 -3.95 2.54
CA ASP A 47 -12.46 -2.76 2.81
C ASP A 47 -12.38 -1.80 1.63
N PHE A 48 -11.16 -1.38 1.27
CA PHE A 48 -10.97 -0.35 0.27
C PHE A 48 -11.25 -0.85 -1.16
N SER A 49 -10.87 -2.09 -1.47
CA SER A 49 -11.23 -2.69 -2.76
C SER A 49 -12.73 -2.98 -2.86
N GLY A 50 -13.40 -3.30 -1.75
CA GLY A 50 -14.86 -3.44 -1.69
C GLY A 50 -15.57 -2.14 -2.06
N TYR A 51 -15.19 -1.02 -1.44
CA TYR A 51 -15.71 0.31 -1.79
C TYR A 51 -15.41 0.68 -3.25
N SER A 52 -14.19 0.41 -3.72
CA SER A 52 -13.79 0.70 -5.10
C SER A 52 -14.62 -0.08 -6.12
N ASP A 53 -14.86 -1.37 -5.89
CA ASP A 53 -15.70 -2.22 -6.75
C ASP A 53 -17.15 -1.73 -6.78
N MET A 54 -17.69 -1.31 -5.64
CA MET A 54 -19.04 -0.74 -5.57
C MET A 54 -19.12 0.58 -6.34
N ALA A 55 -18.11 1.46 -6.22
CA ALA A 55 -18.03 2.71 -6.97
C ALA A 55 -17.97 2.47 -8.48
N VAL A 56 -17.18 1.49 -8.95
CA VAL A 56 -17.14 1.11 -10.37
C VAL A 56 -18.50 0.58 -10.83
N GLY A 57 -19.15 -0.27 -10.02
CA GLY A 57 -20.50 -0.78 -10.32
C GLY A 57 -21.54 0.34 -10.46
N LEU A 58 -21.54 1.31 -9.54
CA LEU A 58 -22.39 2.49 -9.62
C LEU A 58 -22.07 3.32 -10.87
N GLY A 59 -20.78 3.55 -11.17
CA GLY A 59 -20.37 4.24 -12.39
C GLY A 59 -20.99 3.62 -13.65
N LEU A 60 -20.94 2.29 -13.76
CA LEU A 60 -21.54 1.57 -14.90
C LEU A 60 -23.06 1.77 -15.00
N MET A 61 -23.77 1.87 -13.87
CA MET A 61 -25.22 2.17 -13.86
C MET A 61 -25.53 3.57 -14.40
N PHE A 62 -24.62 4.53 -14.24
CA PHE A 62 -24.73 5.88 -14.81
C PHE A 62 -24.05 6.02 -16.19
N GLY A 63 -23.65 4.92 -16.83
CA GLY A 63 -22.96 4.94 -18.12
C GLY A 63 -21.50 5.44 -18.06
N LEU A 64 -20.93 5.58 -16.87
CA LEU A 64 -19.55 5.99 -16.65
C LEU A 64 -18.62 4.77 -16.54
N ARG A 65 -17.46 4.82 -17.21
CA ARG A 65 -16.42 3.79 -17.11
C ARG A 65 -15.31 4.25 -16.17
N ILE A 66 -15.46 3.94 -14.89
CA ILE A 66 -14.46 4.26 -13.86
C ILE A 66 -13.38 3.16 -13.86
N PRO A 67 -12.08 3.52 -13.81
CA PRO A 67 -11.00 2.54 -13.77
C PRO A 67 -10.99 1.73 -12.47
N GLN A 68 -10.56 0.47 -12.55
CA GLN A 68 -10.31 -0.36 -11.38
C GLN A 68 -9.16 0.19 -10.54
N ASN A 69 -9.34 0.14 -9.22
CA ASN A 69 -8.39 0.72 -8.28
C ASN A 69 -7.44 -0.34 -7.68
N PHE A 70 -7.74 -1.63 -7.83
CA PHE A 70 -6.93 -2.73 -7.31
C PHE A 70 -6.81 -3.89 -8.30
N ASP A 71 -5.61 -4.48 -8.39
CA ASP A 71 -5.33 -5.67 -9.21
C ASP A 71 -4.42 -6.67 -8.48
N SER A 72 -5.02 -7.44 -7.56
CA SER A 72 -4.31 -8.47 -6.77
C SER A 72 -2.95 -8.01 -6.20
N PRO A 73 -2.92 -6.92 -5.40
CA PRO A 73 -1.67 -6.25 -5.01
C PRO A 73 -0.69 -7.14 -4.25
N TYR A 74 -1.18 -8.10 -3.45
CA TYR A 74 -0.33 -9.02 -2.69
C TYR A 74 0.28 -10.15 -3.54
N ARG A 75 -0.02 -10.19 -4.85
CA ARG A 75 0.68 -11.05 -5.82
C ARG A 75 1.84 -10.33 -6.52
N ALA A 76 2.15 -9.10 -6.12
CA ALA A 76 3.21 -8.31 -6.73
C ALA A 76 4.59 -8.95 -6.60
N LEU A 77 5.40 -8.85 -7.65
CA LEU A 77 6.77 -9.38 -7.69
C LEU A 77 7.83 -8.39 -7.21
N GLY A 78 7.41 -7.18 -6.82
CA GLY A 78 8.28 -6.14 -6.30
C GLY A 78 7.48 -4.89 -5.95
N ILE A 79 8.10 -3.94 -5.26
CA ILE A 79 7.41 -2.76 -4.75
C ILE A 79 6.86 -1.86 -5.86
N SER A 80 7.57 -1.74 -7.00
CA SER A 80 7.03 -1.04 -8.17
C SER A 80 5.81 -1.73 -8.80
N ASP A 81 5.74 -3.06 -8.75
CA ASP A 81 4.58 -3.83 -9.23
C ASP A 81 3.41 -3.69 -8.25
N PHE A 82 3.69 -3.71 -6.94
CA PHE A 82 2.69 -3.44 -5.90
C PHE A 82 1.99 -2.09 -6.12
N TRP A 83 2.74 -0.99 -6.33
CA TRP A 83 2.16 0.34 -6.59
C TRP A 83 1.41 0.45 -7.92
N ARG A 84 1.64 -0.47 -8.86
CA ARG A 84 0.83 -0.56 -10.10
C ARG A 84 -0.49 -1.31 -9.90
N ARG A 85 -0.63 -2.01 -8.78
CA ARG A 85 -1.76 -2.87 -8.42
C ARG A 85 -2.55 -2.37 -7.20
N TRP A 86 -1.97 -1.49 -6.40
CA TRP A 86 -2.57 -0.89 -5.22
C TRP A 86 -2.98 0.55 -5.48
N HIS A 87 -4.21 0.90 -5.10
CA HIS A 87 -4.79 2.24 -5.23
C HIS A 87 -4.41 2.93 -6.56
N ILE A 88 -4.67 2.22 -7.66
CA ILE A 88 -4.17 2.52 -9.01
C ILE A 88 -4.46 3.96 -9.44
N SER A 89 -5.62 4.52 -9.08
CA SER A 89 -5.96 5.91 -9.42
C SER A 89 -5.03 6.92 -8.74
N LEU A 90 -4.82 6.80 -7.42
CA LEU A 90 -3.89 7.64 -6.66
C LEU A 90 -2.45 7.43 -7.12
N SER A 91 -2.03 6.17 -7.28
CA SER A 91 -0.69 5.81 -7.74
C SER A 91 -0.36 6.43 -9.10
N ARG A 92 -1.34 6.46 -10.02
CA ARG A 92 -1.20 7.17 -11.30
C ARG A 92 -1.15 8.68 -11.10
N TRP A 93 -2.01 9.25 -10.25
CA TRP A 93 -2.02 10.68 -9.99
C TRP A 93 -0.68 11.17 -9.41
N LEU A 94 -0.14 10.48 -8.41
CA LEU A 94 1.18 10.76 -7.83
C LEU A 94 2.29 10.67 -8.89
N ARG A 95 2.24 9.66 -9.77
CA ARG A 95 3.20 9.53 -10.86
C ARG A 95 3.09 10.70 -11.83
N ASP A 96 1.89 10.98 -12.32
CA ASP A 96 1.67 11.85 -13.46
C ASP A 96 1.76 13.34 -13.09
N TYR A 97 1.29 13.71 -11.90
CA TYR A 97 1.22 15.11 -11.47
C TYR A 97 2.32 15.51 -10.50
N LEU A 98 2.94 14.57 -9.80
CA LEU A 98 4.01 14.87 -8.84
C LEU A 98 5.37 14.37 -9.34
N TYR A 99 5.52 13.06 -9.54
CA TYR A 99 6.81 12.48 -9.92
C TYR A 99 7.35 13.01 -11.26
N ILE A 100 6.51 13.04 -12.31
CA ILE A 100 6.89 13.54 -13.64
C ILE A 100 7.18 15.05 -13.57
N SER A 101 6.37 15.82 -12.84
CA SER A 101 6.58 17.27 -12.64
C SER A 101 7.90 17.58 -11.93
N LEU A 102 8.35 16.73 -11.02
CA LEU A 102 9.67 16.83 -10.36
C LEU A 102 10.86 16.46 -11.31
N GLY A 103 10.58 16.11 -12.56
CA GLY A 103 11.55 15.75 -13.59
C GLY A 103 11.65 14.24 -13.85
N GLY A 104 10.89 13.41 -13.12
CA GLY A 104 10.87 11.96 -13.27
C GLY A 104 12.28 11.35 -13.26
N ASN A 105 12.60 10.59 -14.31
CA ASN A 105 13.91 9.96 -14.50
C ASN A 105 14.92 10.82 -15.30
N ARG A 106 14.58 12.06 -15.69
CA ARG A 106 15.31 12.79 -16.75
C ARG A 106 16.60 13.47 -16.27
N ARG A 107 16.79 13.66 -14.96
CA ARG A 107 17.90 14.43 -14.37
C ARG A 107 18.92 13.55 -13.62
N GLY A 108 19.16 12.34 -14.11
CA GLY A 108 20.13 11.39 -13.54
C GLY A 108 19.59 10.57 -12.37
N GLU A 109 20.42 9.64 -11.88
CA GLU A 109 20.01 8.65 -10.87
C GLU A 109 19.74 9.28 -9.50
N ALA A 110 20.63 10.14 -9.01
CA ALA A 110 20.46 10.80 -7.71
C ALA A 110 19.13 11.57 -7.65
N ARG A 111 18.79 12.32 -8.71
CA ARG A 111 17.52 13.07 -8.77
C ARG A 111 16.32 12.13 -8.90
N THR A 112 16.47 11.01 -9.58
CA THR A 112 15.44 9.97 -9.69
C THR A 112 15.07 9.41 -8.30
N TYR A 113 16.08 9.05 -7.49
CA TYR A 113 15.84 8.53 -6.14
C TYR A 113 15.22 9.58 -5.22
N LEU A 114 15.70 10.82 -5.28
CA LEU A 114 15.08 11.93 -4.54
C LEU A 114 13.62 12.15 -4.97
N ASN A 115 13.34 12.14 -6.27
CA ASN A 115 11.98 12.31 -6.78
C ASN A 115 11.04 11.20 -6.30
N LEU A 116 11.51 9.93 -6.25
CA LEU A 116 10.74 8.82 -5.69
C LEU A 116 10.43 9.05 -4.21
N LEU A 117 11.44 9.43 -3.42
CA LEU A 117 11.29 9.68 -1.99
C LEU A 117 10.30 10.82 -1.72
N VAL A 118 10.49 11.97 -2.38
CA VAL A 118 9.62 13.14 -2.25
C VAL A 118 8.19 12.82 -2.68
N THR A 119 8.02 12.09 -3.78
CA THR A 119 6.68 11.69 -4.26
C THR A 119 5.95 10.85 -3.22
N MET A 120 6.64 9.88 -2.62
CA MET A 120 6.01 8.99 -1.64
C MET A 120 5.79 9.67 -0.28
N VAL A 121 6.68 10.56 0.17
CA VAL A 121 6.47 11.35 1.40
C VAL A 121 5.26 12.28 1.26
N LEU A 122 5.14 12.99 0.13
CA LEU A 122 3.98 13.83 -0.15
C LEU A 122 2.70 12.99 -0.32
N GLY A 123 2.81 11.80 -0.92
CA GLY A 123 1.72 10.82 -0.96
C GLY A 123 1.31 10.33 0.44
N GLY A 124 2.26 10.16 1.35
CA GLY A 124 1.99 9.91 2.77
C GLY A 124 1.23 11.07 3.42
N LEU A 125 1.74 12.29 3.27
CA LEU A 125 1.09 13.50 3.81
C LEU A 125 -0.33 13.73 3.29
N TRP A 126 -0.65 13.25 2.08
CA TRP A 126 -2.02 13.27 1.56
C TRP A 126 -3.00 12.43 2.39
N HIS A 127 -2.53 11.39 3.08
CA HIS A 127 -3.35 10.58 3.99
C HIS A 127 -3.60 11.24 5.35
N GLY A 128 -2.72 12.15 5.79
CA GLY A 128 -2.90 12.90 7.04
C GLY A 128 -1.62 13.60 7.52
N ALA A 129 -1.76 14.45 8.54
CA ALA A 129 -0.68 15.29 9.07
C ALA A 129 0.21 14.60 10.14
N ASN A 130 0.02 13.31 10.41
CA ASN A 130 0.80 12.55 11.39
C ASN A 130 2.18 12.18 10.84
N TRP A 131 3.21 12.19 11.69
CA TRP A 131 4.56 11.71 11.38
C TRP A 131 4.60 10.25 10.93
N THR A 132 3.66 9.41 11.36
CA THR A 132 3.54 8.03 10.88
C THR A 132 3.31 7.97 9.36
N PHE A 133 2.54 8.89 8.78
CA PHE A 133 2.35 8.97 7.34
C PHE A 133 3.59 9.46 6.59
N VAL A 134 4.35 10.38 7.18
CA VAL A 134 5.65 10.80 6.64
C VAL A 134 6.62 9.62 6.63
N ALA A 135 6.71 8.89 7.74
CA ALA A 135 7.55 7.71 7.87
C ALA A 135 7.14 6.60 6.89
N TRP A 136 5.83 6.36 6.75
CA TRP A 136 5.29 5.41 5.77
C TRP A 136 5.64 5.80 4.33
N GLY A 137 5.49 7.09 3.99
CA GLY A 137 5.87 7.61 2.67
C GLY A 137 7.37 7.49 2.42
N ALA A 138 8.20 7.85 3.39
CA ALA A 138 9.65 7.69 3.31
C ALA A 138 10.05 6.22 3.16
N TYR A 139 9.42 5.32 3.91
CA TYR A 139 9.63 3.87 3.82
C TYR A 139 9.35 3.35 2.41
N HIS A 140 8.18 3.64 1.84
CA HIS A 140 7.86 3.20 0.48
C HIS A 140 8.73 3.87 -0.60
N GLY A 141 9.12 5.13 -0.40
CA GLY A 141 10.07 5.83 -1.27
C GLY A 141 11.45 5.15 -1.30
N ALA A 142 11.97 4.80 -0.11
CA ALA A 142 13.21 4.05 0.03
C ALA A 142 13.11 2.65 -0.61
N LEU A 143 12.00 1.94 -0.39
CA LEU A 143 11.77 0.65 -1.02
C LEU A 143 11.72 0.71 -2.55
N LEU A 144 11.14 1.76 -3.13
CA LEU A 144 11.16 1.98 -4.58
C LEU A 144 12.59 2.25 -5.10
N ALA A 145 13.37 3.02 -4.34
CA ALA A 145 14.77 3.29 -4.66
C ALA A 145 15.62 2.01 -4.61
N LEU A 146 15.54 1.25 -3.52
CA LEU A 146 16.25 -0.02 -3.34
C LEU A 146 15.82 -1.07 -4.37
N GLY A 147 14.51 -1.18 -4.63
CA GLY A 147 13.98 -2.08 -5.64
C GLY A 147 14.43 -1.73 -7.07
N ARG A 148 14.79 -0.47 -7.33
CA ARG A 148 15.41 -0.04 -8.59
C ARG A 148 16.89 -0.41 -8.65
N LEU A 149 17.64 -0.16 -7.58
CA LEU A 149 19.08 -0.46 -7.49
C LEU A 149 19.34 -1.97 -7.56
N GLY A 150 18.54 -2.76 -6.84
CA GLY A 150 18.72 -4.21 -6.72
C GLY A 150 18.15 -5.03 -7.88
N ARG A 151 17.64 -4.43 -8.96
CA ARG A 151 16.99 -5.17 -10.06
C ARG A 151 17.82 -6.34 -10.61
N PRO A 152 19.14 -6.20 -10.87
CA PRO A 152 19.96 -7.32 -11.35
C PRO A 152 20.08 -8.44 -10.31
N VAL A 153 20.19 -8.08 -9.04
CA VAL A 153 20.31 -9.02 -7.91
C VAL A 153 19.03 -9.82 -7.70
N PHE A 154 17.88 -9.17 -7.84
CA PHE A 154 16.58 -9.82 -7.67
C PHE A 154 16.08 -10.56 -8.92
N ALA A 155 16.64 -10.29 -10.10
CA ALA A 155 16.23 -10.94 -11.34
C ALA A 155 16.17 -12.49 -11.24
N PRO A 156 17.21 -13.21 -10.76
CA PRO A 156 17.21 -14.67 -10.69
C PRO A 156 16.34 -15.26 -9.57
N VAL A 157 15.83 -14.44 -8.64
CA VAL A 157 15.05 -14.94 -7.50
C VAL A 157 13.71 -15.52 -7.98
N PRO A 158 13.28 -16.71 -7.52
CA PRO A 158 11.99 -17.28 -7.86
C PRO A 158 10.80 -16.37 -7.50
N ASP A 159 9.76 -16.38 -8.34
CA ASP A 159 8.57 -15.54 -8.18
C ASP A 159 7.88 -15.70 -6.81
N LEU A 160 7.85 -16.91 -6.26
CA LEU A 160 7.25 -17.14 -4.94
C LEU A 160 7.99 -16.36 -3.85
N LEU A 161 9.33 -16.36 -3.87
CA LEU A 161 10.15 -15.63 -2.91
C LEU A 161 10.04 -14.11 -3.12
N LYS A 162 9.96 -13.66 -4.37
CA LYS A 162 9.68 -12.24 -4.69
C LYS A 162 8.33 -11.79 -4.13
N ARG A 163 7.27 -12.59 -4.30
CA ARG A 163 5.93 -12.30 -3.76
C ARG A 163 5.93 -12.27 -2.25
N ALA A 164 6.50 -13.29 -1.61
CA ALA A 164 6.58 -13.37 -0.16
C ALA A 164 7.37 -12.18 0.43
N GLY A 165 8.53 -11.86 -0.15
CA GLY A 165 9.34 -10.72 0.27
C GLY A 165 8.63 -9.38 0.04
N THR A 166 8.00 -9.19 -1.12
CA THR A 166 7.22 -7.97 -1.41
C THR A 166 6.07 -7.81 -0.44
N PHE A 167 5.31 -8.88 -0.18
CA PHE A 167 4.21 -8.89 0.76
C PHE A 167 4.69 -8.56 2.18
N LEU A 168 5.77 -9.17 2.64
CA LEU A 168 6.34 -8.89 3.96
C LEU A 168 6.77 -7.42 4.10
N LEU A 169 7.45 -6.86 3.10
CA LEU A 169 7.84 -5.45 3.09
C LEU A 169 6.62 -4.51 3.13
N VAL A 170 5.57 -4.82 2.37
CA VAL A 170 4.31 -4.06 2.38
C VAL A 170 3.60 -4.19 3.73
N LEU A 171 3.63 -5.38 4.34
CA LEU A 171 3.04 -5.65 5.65
C LEU A 171 3.66 -4.76 6.75
N PHE A 172 4.98 -4.61 6.76
CA PHE A 172 5.64 -3.65 7.66
C PHE A 172 5.21 -2.20 7.38
N GLY A 173 5.04 -1.83 6.11
CA GLY A 173 4.45 -0.55 5.74
C GLY A 173 3.08 -0.34 6.36
N TRP A 174 2.21 -1.36 6.34
CA TRP A 174 0.89 -1.27 6.96
C TRP A 174 0.90 -1.11 8.46
N VAL A 175 1.87 -1.69 9.17
CA VAL A 175 2.06 -1.42 10.60
C VAL A 175 2.33 0.08 10.82
N ILE A 176 3.28 0.66 10.08
CA ILE A 176 3.59 2.11 10.18
C ILE A 176 2.35 2.95 9.85
N PHE A 177 1.62 2.59 8.80
CA PHE A 177 0.42 3.31 8.37
C PHE A 177 -0.71 3.28 9.42
N ARG A 178 -0.83 2.19 10.18
CA ARG A 178 -1.88 2.00 11.19
C ARG A 178 -1.54 2.60 12.55
N SER A 179 -0.25 2.74 12.86
CA SER A 179 0.21 3.27 14.14
C SER A 179 -0.32 4.67 14.43
N SER A 180 -0.66 4.92 15.69
CA SER A 180 -1.08 6.23 16.20
C SER A 180 0.08 7.23 16.25
N ASP A 181 1.29 6.74 16.46
CA ASP A 181 2.49 7.52 16.77
C ASP A 181 3.74 6.72 16.44
N LEU A 182 4.89 7.42 16.41
CA LEU A 182 6.20 6.79 16.36
C LEU A 182 6.72 6.65 17.79
N PRO A 183 7.38 5.54 18.15
CA PRO A 183 8.03 5.44 19.45
C PRO A 183 9.05 6.57 19.58
N MET A 184 8.83 7.45 20.55
CA MET A 184 9.79 8.48 20.96
C MET A 184 10.92 7.90 21.80
#